data_AF-A0A0S4JCB2-F1
#
_entry.id   AF-A0A0S4JCB2-F1
#
_cell.length_a   1.000
_cell.length_b   1.000
_cell.length_c   1.000
_cell.angle_alpha   90.00
_cell.angle_beta   90.00
_cell.angle_gamma   90.00
#
_symmetry.space_group_name_H-M   'P 1'
#
loop_
_entity.id
_entity.type
_entity.pdbx_description
1 polymer ?
#
loop_
_entity_poly.entity_id
_entity_poly.type
_entity_poly.pdbx_seq_one_letter_code
_entity_poly.pdbx_strand_id
1 'polypeptide(L)'
;MKYTKEHFKSHKALGEERFAQLEPLLRQKVADGVTAAQSSSDVRTVAKLTAQELQFVAKDMPLVKQPSDLEKLPETLGKKKEFAFSPLFSPELVDHCCRRGIFPLTLEVKRGVFVFAPKLHTERAVVRLVDEPMAPIPSQSFEDGASPPALFDPRDCQAKSKVANKCVFYINRPEDLSEALQLIHLQHGENWLCAPLRACVVEMLRHPDAYETKMTLFIVRTKPSPRAVDGDDAPASAEGELVAAELGYIVGDIYTSATGAYRASGCGTLQLAVLGVWLASIGVRIWDLGMQLDYKERCLNTVLLPRNKWLQLVAARRALISGDLVQQARILSALQHHGPQSCSIPQGNKDHRGNNVTGAPTSKPNRDSDVAPAAALATAAPPAA
;
A
#
# COMPACT_ATOMS: atom_id res chain seq x y z
N MET A 1 11.38 0.45 15.76
CA MET A 1 9.89 0.46 15.79
C MET A 1 9.30 1.37 16.89
N LYS A 2 9.78 2.62 17.05
CA LYS A 2 9.05 3.63 17.86
C LYS A 2 7.88 4.23 17.07
N TYR A 3 8.04 4.40 15.75
CA TYR A 3 7.03 4.96 14.83
C TYR A 3 5.71 4.18 14.76
N THR A 4 5.71 2.86 14.78
CA THR A 4 4.45 2.07 14.80
C THR A 4 3.73 2.17 16.14
N LYS A 5 4.48 2.25 17.25
CA LYS A 5 3.90 2.52 18.57
C LYS A 5 3.41 3.96 18.72
N GLU A 6 4.09 4.93 18.14
CA GLU A 6 3.70 6.35 18.18
C GLU A 6 2.51 6.63 17.26
N HIS A 7 2.45 6.03 16.07
CA HIS A 7 1.28 6.08 15.18
C HIS A 7 0.05 5.38 15.79
N PHE A 8 0.27 4.25 16.49
CA PHE A 8 -0.79 3.60 17.27
C PHE A 8 -1.21 4.44 18.50
N LYS A 9 -0.25 5.10 19.16
CA LYS A 9 -0.51 6.00 20.31
C LYS A 9 -1.19 7.30 19.91
N SER A 10 -0.94 7.85 18.72
CA SER A 10 -1.62 9.06 18.24
C SER A 10 -3.09 8.80 17.91
N HIS A 11 -3.42 7.60 17.44
CA HIS A 11 -4.82 7.15 17.33
C HIS A 11 -5.48 6.97 18.70
N LYS A 12 -4.72 6.46 19.69
CA LYS A 12 -5.18 6.40 21.08
C LYS A 12 -5.41 7.78 21.72
N ALA A 13 -4.70 8.82 21.24
CA ALA A 13 -4.78 10.18 21.77
C ALA A 13 -5.92 11.01 21.13
N LEU A 14 -6.43 10.63 19.95
CA LEU A 14 -7.61 11.21 19.32
C LEU A 14 -8.91 10.61 19.90
N GLY A 15 -9.09 10.76 21.22
CA GLY A 15 -10.33 10.46 21.94
C GLY A 15 -10.91 9.06 21.68
N GLU A 16 -10.39 8.05 22.40
CA GLU A 16 -10.88 6.66 22.36
C GLU A 16 -12.41 6.55 22.41
N GLU A 17 -13.08 7.42 23.18
CA GLU A 17 -14.54 7.46 23.27
C GLU A 17 -15.23 7.89 21.97
N ARG A 18 -14.74 8.96 21.31
CA ARG A 18 -15.33 9.43 20.05
C ARG A 18 -15.08 8.45 18.91
N PHE A 19 -13.92 7.80 18.92
CA PHE A 19 -13.61 6.74 17.96
C PHE A 19 -14.49 5.50 18.19
N ALA A 20 -14.64 5.05 19.44
CA ALA A 20 -15.50 3.93 19.80
C ALA A 20 -16.99 4.18 19.46
N GLN A 21 -17.45 5.43 19.56
CA GLN A 21 -18.82 5.81 19.19
C GLN A 21 -19.05 5.88 17.68
N LEU A 22 -18.08 6.36 16.90
CA LEU A 22 -18.21 6.51 15.45
C LEU A 22 -17.86 5.24 14.68
N GLU A 23 -17.07 4.35 15.27
CA GLU A 23 -16.60 3.12 14.64
C GLU A 23 -17.76 2.24 14.12
N PRO A 24 -18.84 1.95 14.87
CA PRO A 24 -19.94 1.12 14.35
C PRO A 24 -20.62 1.72 13.12
N LEU A 25 -20.87 3.03 13.13
CA LEU A 25 -21.49 3.75 12.00
C LEU A 25 -20.57 3.74 10.78
N LEU A 26 -19.27 3.90 11.00
CA LEU A 26 -18.27 3.89 9.94
C LEU A 26 -18.13 2.50 9.32
N ARG A 27 -18.11 1.47 10.16
CA ARG A 27 -18.08 0.07 9.73
C ARG A 27 -19.30 -0.26 8.88
N GLN A 28 -20.48 0.12 9.34
CA GLN A 28 -21.72 -0.07 8.57
C GLN A 28 -21.66 0.67 7.24
N LYS A 29 -21.25 1.94 7.22
CA LYS A 29 -21.14 2.74 5.98
C LYS A 29 -20.20 2.10 4.96
N VAL A 30 -19.05 1.58 5.39
CA VAL A 30 -18.12 0.89 4.48
C VAL A 30 -18.73 -0.44 3.99
N ALA A 31 -19.37 -1.21 4.88
CA ALA A 31 -20.01 -2.46 4.52
C ALA A 31 -21.15 -2.26 3.50
N ASP A 32 -21.98 -1.25 3.69
CA ASP A 32 -23.04 -0.87 2.76
C ASP A 32 -22.45 -0.47 1.41
N GLY A 33 -21.37 0.32 1.41
CA GLY A 33 -20.68 0.73 0.19
C GLY A 33 -20.07 -0.45 -0.58
N VAL A 34 -19.49 -1.42 0.13
CA VAL A 34 -18.99 -2.67 -0.48
C VAL A 34 -20.16 -3.46 -1.07
N THR A 35 -21.23 -3.67 -0.32
CA THR A 35 -22.42 -4.42 -0.76
C THR A 35 -23.07 -3.77 -1.99
N ALA A 36 -23.19 -2.44 -1.99
CA ALA A 36 -23.69 -1.67 -3.13
C ALA A 36 -22.78 -1.83 -4.36
N ALA A 37 -21.45 -1.76 -4.20
CA ALA A 37 -20.52 -1.99 -5.30
C ALA A 37 -20.60 -3.43 -5.83
N GLN A 38 -20.76 -4.43 -4.95
CA GLN A 38 -20.88 -5.84 -5.32
C GLN A 38 -22.16 -6.17 -6.12
N SER A 39 -23.20 -5.35 -5.97
CA SER A 39 -24.51 -5.54 -6.60
C SER A 39 -24.77 -4.61 -7.78
N SER A 40 -23.93 -3.59 -7.96
CA SER A 40 -24.05 -2.66 -9.09
C SER A 40 -23.50 -3.27 -10.37
N SER A 41 -24.13 -2.94 -11.50
CA SER A 41 -23.57 -3.22 -12.84
C SER A 41 -22.63 -2.12 -13.33
N ASP A 42 -22.64 -0.96 -12.67
CA ASP A 42 -21.78 0.19 -12.98
C ASP A 42 -21.40 0.90 -11.69
N VAL A 43 -20.12 0.86 -11.33
CA VAL A 43 -19.60 1.53 -10.12
C VAL A 43 -19.03 2.93 -10.41
N ARG A 44 -19.11 3.39 -11.66
CA ARG A 44 -18.56 4.69 -12.06
C ARG A 44 -19.30 5.80 -11.35
N THR A 45 -18.53 6.76 -10.84
CA THR A 45 -19.08 7.89 -10.09
C THR A 45 -18.40 9.18 -10.54
N VAL A 46 -19.18 10.25 -10.68
CA VAL A 46 -18.66 11.59 -10.95
C VAL A 46 -18.75 12.45 -9.69
N ALA A 47 -17.64 13.03 -9.29
CA ALA A 47 -17.54 13.97 -8.18
C ALA A 47 -18.42 15.20 -8.44
N LYS A 48 -19.18 15.61 -7.41
CA LYS A 48 -20.09 16.76 -7.48
C LYS A 48 -19.31 18.08 -7.35
N LEU A 49 -18.72 18.52 -8.46
CA LEU A 49 -18.03 19.80 -8.59
C LEU A 49 -18.80 20.77 -9.47
N THR A 50 -18.85 22.05 -9.08
CA THR A 50 -19.32 23.11 -9.98
C THR A 50 -18.27 23.40 -11.05
N ALA A 51 -18.65 24.10 -12.13
CA ALA A 51 -17.71 24.52 -13.17
C ALA A 51 -16.57 25.40 -12.60
N GLN A 52 -16.89 26.28 -11.65
CA GLN A 52 -15.91 27.15 -10.99
C GLN A 52 -14.94 26.34 -10.11
N GLU A 53 -15.45 25.35 -9.37
CA GLU A 53 -14.60 24.46 -8.56
C GLU A 53 -13.68 23.60 -9.43
N LEU A 54 -14.20 23.08 -10.54
CA LEU A 54 -13.40 22.34 -11.52
C LEU A 54 -12.26 23.20 -12.07
N GLN A 55 -12.57 24.44 -12.47
CA GLN A 55 -11.57 25.40 -12.94
C GLN A 55 -10.53 25.74 -11.86
N PHE A 56 -10.97 25.86 -10.60
CA PHE A 56 -10.07 26.14 -9.49
C PHE A 56 -9.05 25.01 -9.29
N VAL A 57 -9.52 23.76 -9.21
CA VAL A 57 -8.64 22.59 -9.07
C VAL A 57 -7.70 22.44 -10.27
N ALA A 58 -8.18 22.75 -11.47
CA ALA A 58 -7.40 22.67 -12.70
C ALA A 58 -6.25 23.69 -12.81
N LYS A 59 -6.18 24.71 -11.93
CA LYS A 59 -5.04 25.65 -11.90
C LYS A 59 -3.75 24.96 -11.48
N ASP A 60 -3.84 24.01 -10.55
CA ASP A 60 -2.67 23.40 -9.93
C ASP A 60 -2.42 21.98 -10.41
N MET A 61 -3.49 21.24 -10.76
CA MET A 61 -3.43 19.84 -11.19
C MET A 61 -3.99 19.68 -12.60
N PRO A 62 -3.27 18.99 -13.51
CA PRO A 62 -3.80 18.70 -14.83
C PRO A 62 -5.03 17.79 -14.73
N LEU A 63 -6.04 18.10 -15.54
CA LEU A 63 -7.27 17.32 -15.64
C LEU A 63 -7.04 16.07 -16.50
N VAL A 64 -7.44 14.91 -15.97
CA VAL A 64 -7.51 13.63 -16.66
C VAL A 64 -8.98 13.36 -16.94
N LYS A 65 -9.38 13.38 -18.21
CA LYS A 65 -10.76 13.10 -18.65
C LYS A 65 -10.93 11.67 -19.12
N GLN A 66 -9.87 11.13 -19.71
CA GLN A 66 -9.88 9.83 -20.35
C GLN A 66 -8.51 9.13 -20.20
N PRO A 67 -8.45 7.81 -20.43
CA PRO A 67 -7.21 7.06 -20.28
C PRO A 67 -6.00 7.56 -21.08
N SER A 68 -6.20 8.13 -22.27
CA SER A 68 -5.10 8.65 -23.10
C SER A 68 -4.44 9.91 -22.51
N ASP A 69 -5.11 10.63 -21.61
CA ASP A 69 -4.51 11.78 -20.93
C ASP A 69 -3.39 11.33 -19.96
N LEU A 70 -3.49 10.10 -19.42
CA LEU A 70 -2.49 9.54 -18.52
C LEU A 70 -1.15 9.26 -19.22
N GLU A 71 -1.14 9.10 -20.54
CA GLU A 71 0.09 8.89 -21.32
C GLU A 71 0.95 10.14 -21.39
N LYS A 72 0.30 11.30 -21.39
CA LYS A 72 0.94 12.62 -21.46
C LYS A 72 1.19 13.22 -20.07
N LEU A 73 0.82 12.49 -19.02
CA LEU A 73 0.87 12.99 -17.66
C LEU A 73 2.30 13.26 -17.16
N PRO A 74 3.32 12.42 -17.45
CA PRO A 74 4.70 12.71 -17.08
C PRO A 74 5.20 14.05 -17.61
N GLU A 75 4.84 14.40 -18.85
CA GLU A 75 5.18 15.67 -19.50
C GLU A 75 4.39 16.83 -18.87
N THR A 76 3.08 16.62 -18.66
CA THR A 76 2.16 17.67 -18.20
C THR A 76 2.42 18.07 -16.74
N LEU A 77 2.79 17.14 -15.86
CA LEU A 77 3.13 17.44 -14.46
C LEU A 77 4.45 18.21 -14.31
N GLY A 78 5.36 18.07 -15.27
CA GLY A 78 6.74 18.52 -15.13
C GLY A 78 7.48 17.79 -13.99
N LYS A 79 8.64 18.31 -13.59
CA LYS A 79 9.56 17.59 -12.67
C LYS A 79 9.12 17.56 -11.20
N LYS A 80 8.36 18.55 -10.71
CA LYS A 80 8.08 18.73 -9.27
C LYS A 80 6.66 18.38 -8.85
N LYS A 81 5.67 18.48 -9.74
CA LYS A 81 4.28 18.17 -9.40
C LYS A 81 4.08 16.66 -9.44
N GLU A 82 3.24 16.15 -8.55
CA GLU A 82 2.97 14.72 -8.44
C GLU A 82 1.52 14.35 -8.73
N PHE A 83 0.58 15.30 -8.73
CA PHE A 83 -0.84 15.01 -8.78
C PHE A 83 -1.52 15.55 -10.04
N ALA A 84 -2.28 14.68 -10.69
CA ALA A 84 -3.35 15.03 -11.60
C ALA A 84 -4.69 14.92 -10.87
N PHE A 85 -5.79 15.26 -11.55
CA PHE A 85 -7.12 14.97 -11.02
C PHE A 85 -8.13 14.61 -12.10
N SER A 86 -9.16 13.87 -11.71
CA SER A 86 -10.35 13.53 -12.49
C SER A 86 -11.57 13.62 -11.58
N PRO A 87 -12.68 14.25 -12.02
CA PRO A 87 -13.95 14.11 -11.32
C PRO A 87 -14.54 12.72 -11.50
N LEU A 88 -14.13 11.96 -12.51
CA LEU A 88 -14.60 10.61 -12.78
C LEU A 88 -13.77 9.58 -12.01
N PHE A 89 -14.44 8.79 -11.18
CA PHE A 89 -13.97 7.52 -10.66
C PHE A 89 -14.48 6.41 -11.57
N SER A 90 -13.58 5.68 -12.22
CA SER A 90 -13.93 4.53 -13.05
C SER A 90 -12.89 3.42 -12.89
N PRO A 91 -13.31 2.14 -12.84
CA PRO A 91 -12.38 1.01 -12.80
C PRO A 91 -11.38 1.03 -13.96
N GLU A 92 -11.81 1.41 -15.16
CA GLU A 92 -10.96 1.49 -16.34
C GLU A 92 -9.89 2.57 -16.19
N LEU A 93 -10.25 3.74 -15.64
CA LEU A 93 -9.28 4.80 -15.40
C LEU A 93 -8.28 4.41 -14.32
N VAL A 94 -8.72 3.69 -13.28
CA VAL A 94 -7.85 3.12 -12.25
C VAL A 94 -6.90 2.08 -12.85
N ASP A 95 -7.38 1.16 -13.68
CA ASP A 95 -6.55 0.19 -14.39
C ASP A 95 -5.48 0.88 -15.25
N HIS A 96 -5.88 1.87 -16.05
CA HIS A 96 -4.95 2.61 -16.90
C HIS A 96 -3.92 3.42 -16.10
N CYS A 97 -4.29 3.91 -14.91
CA CYS A 97 -3.40 4.57 -13.96
C CYS A 97 -2.33 3.59 -13.46
N CYS A 98 -2.76 2.45 -12.90
CA CYS A 98 -1.88 1.41 -12.37
C CYS A 98 -0.90 0.88 -13.43
N ARG A 99 -1.39 0.56 -14.64
CA ARG A 99 -0.59 0.01 -15.76
C ARG A 99 0.54 0.91 -16.26
N ARG A 100 0.49 2.19 -15.90
CA ARG A 100 1.49 3.21 -16.23
C ARG A 100 2.40 3.54 -15.06
N GLY A 101 2.28 2.82 -13.94
CA GLY A 101 3.05 3.12 -12.73
C GLY A 101 2.57 4.40 -12.04
N ILE A 102 1.36 4.86 -12.34
CA ILE A 102 0.74 6.01 -11.70
C ILE A 102 -0.13 5.47 -10.57
N PHE A 103 0.02 6.04 -9.39
CA PHE A 103 -0.64 5.57 -8.19
C PHE A 103 -2.08 6.11 -8.14
N PRO A 104 -3.11 5.24 -8.09
CA PRO A 104 -4.48 5.70 -7.93
C PRO A 104 -4.72 6.11 -6.48
N LEU A 105 -5.09 7.37 -6.25
CA LEU A 105 -5.55 7.80 -4.93
C LEU A 105 -6.71 8.78 -5.04
N THR A 106 -7.10 9.31 -3.89
CA THR A 106 -8.10 10.33 -3.77
C THR A 106 -7.51 11.61 -3.16
N LEU A 107 -8.06 12.78 -3.52
CA LEU A 107 -7.86 14.02 -2.77
C LEU A 107 -9.20 14.62 -2.37
N GLU A 108 -9.30 15.08 -1.12
CA GLU A 108 -10.41 15.92 -0.66
C GLU A 108 -10.18 17.36 -1.15
N VAL A 109 -11.07 17.86 -2.01
CA VAL A 109 -10.95 19.22 -2.58
C VAL A 109 -11.81 20.24 -1.83
N LYS A 110 -12.83 19.77 -1.12
CA LYS A 110 -13.62 20.51 -0.13
C LYS A 110 -14.28 19.50 0.80
N ARG A 111 -14.79 19.96 1.95
CA ARG A 111 -15.36 19.09 2.98
C ARG A 111 -16.34 18.05 2.41
N GLY A 112 -15.97 16.77 2.49
CA GLY A 112 -16.77 15.63 2.04
C GLY A 112 -16.83 15.43 0.53
N VAL A 113 -16.09 16.19 -0.28
CA VAL A 113 -16.03 16.04 -1.73
C VAL A 113 -14.63 15.67 -2.16
N PHE A 114 -14.58 14.54 -2.84
CA PHE A 114 -13.36 13.84 -3.22
C PHE A 114 -13.25 13.79 -4.74
N VAL A 115 -12.03 13.89 -5.25
CA VAL A 115 -11.71 13.66 -6.67
C VAL A 115 -10.75 12.48 -6.80
N PHE A 116 -10.81 11.79 -7.93
CA PHE A 116 -9.78 10.82 -8.27
C PHE A 116 -8.51 11.58 -8.59
N ALA A 117 -7.40 11.23 -7.96
CA ALA A 117 -6.14 11.96 -8.07
C ALA A 117 -5.02 11.00 -8.46
N PRO A 118 -4.78 10.77 -9.76
CA PRO A 118 -3.60 10.03 -10.21
C PRO A 118 -2.32 10.68 -9.69
N LYS A 119 -1.51 9.94 -8.91
CA LYS A 119 -0.23 10.41 -8.39
C LYS A 119 0.95 9.73 -9.06
N LEU A 120 1.80 10.55 -9.64
CA LEU A 120 3.08 10.16 -10.16
C LEU A 120 4.18 10.73 -9.28
N HIS A 121 4.66 9.94 -8.32
CA HIS A 121 5.75 10.39 -7.44
C HIS A 121 6.99 10.80 -8.24
N THR A 122 7.74 11.74 -7.70
CA THR A 122 9.07 12.16 -8.18
C THR A 122 10.09 11.04 -8.03
N GLU A 123 9.98 10.25 -6.97
CA GLU A 123 10.79 9.06 -6.69
C GLU A 123 9.90 7.93 -6.14
N ARG A 124 10.33 6.69 -6.36
CA ARG A 124 9.68 5.48 -5.86
C ARG A 124 10.64 4.66 -5.03
N ALA A 125 10.23 4.30 -3.82
CA ALA A 125 10.93 3.33 -3.00
C ALA A 125 10.56 1.92 -3.46
N VAL A 126 11.55 1.16 -3.92
CA VAL A 126 11.34 -0.22 -4.39
C VAL A 126 12.30 -1.20 -3.75
N VAL A 127 11.92 -2.47 -3.71
CA VAL A 127 12.79 -3.59 -3.31
C VAL A 127 12.63 -4.76 -4.29
N ARG A 128 13.70 -5.54 -4.49
CA ARG A 128 13.66 -6.77 -5.30
C ARG A 128 13.23 -7.95 -4.44
N LEU A 129 12.44 -8.86 -4.99
CA LEU A 129 11.97 -10.06 -4.29
C LEU A 129 12.72 -11.34 -4.67
N VAL A 130 13.40 -11.34 -5.82
CA VAL A 130 14.13 -12.51 -6.33
C VAL A 130 15.54 -12.15 -6.73
N ASP A 131 16.46 -13.06 -6.45
CA ASP A 131 17.89 -12.90 -6.78
C ASP A 131 18.19 -13.41 -8.19
N GLU A 132 17.44 -12.91 -9.16
CA GLU A 132 17.76 -13.10 -10.57
C GLU A 132 18.26 -11.79 -11.16
N PRO A 133 19.19 -11.84 -12.13
CA PRO A 133 19.60 -10.65 -12.85
C PRO A 133 18.35 -10.04 -13.48
N MET A 134 17.99 -8.84 -13.03
CA MET A 134 16.94 -8.09 -13.71
C MET A 134 17.38 -7.92 -15.16
N ALA A 135 16.51 -8.26 -16.12
CA ALA A 135 16.73 -7.88 -17.51
C ALA A 135 17.22 -6.43 -17.51
N PRO A 136 18.33 -6.12 -18.19
CA PRO A 136 19.07 -4.88 -17.97
C PRO A 136 18.10 -3.72 -18.09
N ILE A 137 17.78 -3.10 -16.95
CA ILE A 137 17.21 -1.77 -16.95
C ILE A 137 18.26 -0.97 -17.72
N PRO A 138 17.93 -0.32 -18.86
CA PRO A 138 18.90 0.21 -19.79
C PRO A 138 20.05 0.87 -19.01
N SER A 139 21.28 0.40 -19.19
CA SER A 139 22.44 0.56 -18.28
C SER A 139 22.75 2.01 -17.84
N GLN A 140 22.13 3.00 -18.48
CA GLN A 140 22.10 4.40 -18.08
C GLN A 140 21.08 4.72 -16.97
N SER A 141 20.53 3.72 -16.26
CA SER A 141 19.35 3.85 -15.39
C SER A 141 19.62 3.99 -13.90
N PHE A 142 20.75 3.50 -13.46
CA PHE A 142 21.38 3.83 -12.20
C PHE A 142 22.57 4.68 -12.61
N GLU A 143 22.75 5.89 -12.08
CA GLU A 143 24.00 6.64 -12.31
C GLU A 143 25.18 5.70 -12.05
N ASP A 144 26.26 5.83 -12.83
CA ASP A 144 27.46 4.98 -12.72
C ASP A 144 27.90 4.87 -11.24
N GLY A 145 27.48 3.79 -10.56
CA GLY A 145 27.71 3.57 -9.13
C GLY A 145 26.49 3.27 -8.24
N ALA A 146 25.24 3.42 -8.71
CA ALA A 146 24.08 3.04 -7.90
C ALA A 146 23.87 1.52 -7.93
N SER A 147 24.00 0.88 -6.77
CA SER A 147 23.75 -0.56 -6.59
C SER A 147 22.33 -0.93 -7.02
N PRO A 148 22.12 -2.14 -7.58
CA PRO A 148 20.77 -2.64 -7.84
C PRO A 148 19.94 -2.62 -6.54
N PRO A 149 18.58 -2.56 -6.64
CA PRO A 149 17.74 -2.68 -5.47
C PRO A 149 18.16 -3.89 -4.62
N ALA A 150 18.24 -3.70 -3.31
CA ALA A 150 18.59 -4.80 -2.45
C ALA A 150 17.53 -5.90 -2.53
N LEU A 151 17.96 -7.13 -2.29
CA LEU A 151 17.07 -8.26 -2.18
C LEU A 151 16.32 -8.17 -0.86
N PHE A 152 15.00 -8.28 -0.92
CA PHE A 152 14.12 -8.38 0.22
C PHE A 152 14.46 -9.62 1.04
N ASP A 153 14.66 -9.43 2.33
CA ASP A 153 14.81 -10.50 3.30
C ASP A 153 13.67 -10.43 4.32
N PRO A 154 12.77 -11.43 4.39
CA PRO A 154 11.67 -11.42 5.36
C PRO A 154 12.16 -11.38 6.82
N ARG A 155 13.44 -11.71 7.09
CA ARG A 155 14.06 -11.62 8.41
C ARG A 155 14.27 -10.17 8.86
N ASP A 156 14.45 -9.24 7.91
CA ASP A 156 14.66 -7.81 8.21
C ASP A 156 13.39 -7.14 8.78
N CYS A 157 12.21 -7.71 8.50
CA CYS A 157 10.94 -7.32 9.11
C CYS A 157 10.87 -7.64 10.62
N GLN A 158 11.74 -8.52 11.13
CA GLN A 158 11.79 -8.95 12.54
C GLN A 158 10.46 -9.48 13.08
N ALA A 159 9.68 -10.16 12.23
CA ALA A 159 8.42 -10.77 12.61
C ALA A 159 8.63 -11.86 13.67
N LYS A 160 7.85 -11.82 14.75
CA LYS A 160 7.97 -12.78 15.85
C LYS A 160 7.26 -14.08 15.51
N SER A 161 7.96 -15.21 15.60
CA SER A 161 7.41 -16.56 15.38
C SER A 161 6.16 -16.84 16.22
N LYS A 162 6.10 -16.36 17.47
CA LYS A 162 4.92 -16.49 18.34
C LYS A 162 3.67 -15.83 17.76
N VAL A 163 3.81 -14.74 16.99
CA VAL A 163 2.70 -14.08 16.30
C VAL A 163 2.34 -14.87 15.04
N ALA A 164 3.35 -15.25 14.25
CA ALA A 164 3.16 -16.05 13.03
C ALA A 164 2.38 -17.36 13.29
N ASN A 165 2.74 -18.09 14.35
CA ASN A 165 2.09 -19.37 14.68
C ASN A 165 0.62 -19.24 15.08
N LYS A 166 0.19 -18.04 15.47
CA LYS A 166 -1.18 -17.71 15.88
C LYS A 166 -2.01 -17.08 14.77
N CYS A 167 -1.46 -16.92 13.57
CA CYS A 167 -2.15 -16.28 12.47
C CYS A 167 -2.28 -17.22 11.29
N VAL A 168 -3.26 -16.91 10.44
CA VAL A 168 -3.46 -17.44 9.10
C VAL A 168 -3.60 -16.24 8.17
N PHE A 169 -3.27 -16.43 6.90
CA PHE A 169 -3.47 -15.38 5.90
C PHE A 169 -4.31 -15.86 4.72
N TYR A 170 -4.95 -14.91 4.07
CA TYR A 170 -5.84 -15.09 2.93
C TYR A 170 -5.55 -14.03 1.87
N ILE A 171 -5.88 -14.34 0.63
CA ILE A 171 -5.77 -13.44 -0.50
C ILE A 171 -7.14 -13.28 -1.13
N ASN A 172 -7.58 -12.04 -1.32
CA ASN A 172 -8.82 -11.67 -2.02
C ASN A 172 -10.06 -12.43 -1.53
N ARG A 173 -10.08 -12.88 -0.28
CA ARG A 173 -11.19 -13.66 0.27
C ARG A 173 -12.45 -12.78 0.38
N PRO A 174 -13.54 -13.08 -0.33
CA PRO A 174 -14.71 -12.19 -0.41
C PRO A 174 -15.30 -11.82 0.94
N GLU A 175 -15.30 -12.77 1.89
CA GLU A 175 -15.86 -12.62 3.23
C GLU A 175 -15.08 -11.59 4.07
N ASP A 176 -13.80 -11.34 3.76
CA ASP A 176 -12.97 -10.37 4.48
C ASP A 176 -13.00 -8.98 3.87
N LEU A 177 -13.54 -8.82 2.67
CA LEU A 177 -13.43 -7.59 1.88
C LEU A 177 -13.92 -6.37 2.65
N SER A 178 -15.09 -6.49 3.26
CA SER A 178 -15.70 -5.42 4.04
C SER A 178 -14.87 -5.08 5.28
N GLU A 179 -14.51 -6.07 6.11
CA GLU A 179 -13.73 -5.85 7.33
C GLU A 179 -12.33 -5.29 7.04
N ALA A 180 -11.67 -5.75 6.00
CA ALA A 180 -10.34 -5.29 5.62
C ALA A 180 -10.35 -3.82 5.14
N LEU A 181 -11.32 -3.46 4.29
CA LEU A 181 -11.50 -2.07 3.85
C LEU A 181 -11.94 -1.16 5.01
N GLN A 182 -12.70 -1.67 5.98
CA GLN A 182 -13.01 -0.97 7.22
C GLN A 182 -11.73 -0.72 8.03
N LEU A 183 -10.90 -1.73 8.24
CA LEU A 183 -9.64 -1.59 8.99
C LEU A 183 -8.70 -0.56 8.33
N ILE A 184 -8.57 -0.62 7.01
CA ILE A 184 -7.80 0.37 6.24
C ILE A 184 -8.36 1.77 6.43
N HIS A 185 -9.67 1.92 6.32
CA HIS A 185 -10.34 3.19 6.46
C HIS A 185 -10.23 3.77 7.88
N LEU A 186 -10.32 2.93 8.91
CA LEU A 186 -10.09 3.32 10.30
C LEU A 186 -8.67 3.86 10.52
N GLN A 187 -7.66 3.27 9.87
CA GLN A 187 -6.28 3.70 10.05
C GLN A 187 -5.92 4.96 9.25
N HIS A 188 -6.45 5.13 8.03
CA HIS A 188 -6.03 6.17 7.09
C HIS A 188 -7.09 7.23 6.76
N GLY A 189 -8.34 7.02 7.18
CA GLY A 189 -9.47 7.90 6.89
C GLY A 189 -10.01 7.77 5.45
N GLU A 190 -10.87 8.71 5.06
CA GLU A 190 -11.55 8.72 3.75
C GLU A 190 -10.68 9.32 2.64
N ASN A 191 -9.67 10.13 3.00
CA ASN A 191 -8.84 10.89 2.07
C ASN A 191 -8.01 9.98 1.15
N TRP A 192 -7.69 8.79 1.62
CA TRP A 192 -6.80 7.88 0.91
C TRP A 192 -7.57 6.96 -0.05
N LEU A 193 -8.71 6.42 0.41
CA LEU A 193 -9.56 5.50 -0.34
C LEU A 193 -11.03 5.82 -0.06
N CYS A 194 -11.53 6.88 -0.70
CA CYS A 194 -12.91 7.31 -0.53
C CYS A 194 -13.91 6.29 -1.09
N ALA A 195 -15.19 6.43 -0.75
CA ALA A 195 -16.25 5.52 -1.19
C ALA A 195 -16.27 5.26 -2.72
N PRO A 196 -16.21 6.27 -3.61
CA PRO A 196 -16.10 6.04 -5.06
C PRO A 196 -14.89 5.20 -5.49
N LEU A 197 -13.70 5.47 -4.92
CA LEU A 197 -12.49 4.70 -5.26
C LEU A 197 -12.53 3.29 -4.67
N ARG A 198 -13.10 3.11 -3.47
CA ARG A 198 -13.39 1.76 -2.91
C ARG A 198 -14.29 0.96 -3.84
N ALA A 199 -15.35 1.56 -4.39
CA ALA A 199 -16.25 0.87 -5.30
C ALA A 199 -15.51 0.37 -6.55
N CYS A 200 -14.60 1.19 -7.12
CA CYS A 200 -13.73 0.76 -8.22
C CYS A 200 -12.81 -0.41 -7.82
N VAL A 201 -12.22 -0.36 -6.62
CA VAL A 201 -11.37 -1.45 -6.11
C VAL A 201 -12.17 -2.75 -5.91
N VAL A 202 -13.38 -2.67 -5.36
CA VAL A 202 -14.28 -3.82 -5.16
C VAL A 202 -14.64 -4.47 -6.50
N GLU A 203 -14.99 -3.65 -7.49
CA GLU A 203 -15.27 -4.10 -8.86
C GLU A 203 -14.07 -4.83 -9.47
N MET A 204 -12.88 -4.23 -9.37
CA MET A 204 -11.66 -4.83 -9.91
C MET A 204 -11.21 -6.10 -9.17
N LEU A 205 -11.52 -6.24 -7.88
CA LEU A 205 -11.28 -7.47 -7.12
C LEU A 205 -12.23 -8.60 -7.53
N ARG A 206 -13.48 -8.30 -7.87
CA ARG A 206 -14.50 -9.28 -8.29
C ARG A 206 -14.33 -9.74 -9.73
N HIS A 207 -13.85 -8.84 -10.59
CA HIS A 207 -13.72 -9.08 -12.01
C HIS A 207 -12.24 -8.98 -12.43
N PRO A 208 -11.33 -9.78 -11.83
CA PRO A 208 -9.90 -9.64 -12.07
C PRO A 208 -9.52 -9.88 -13.53
N ASP A 209 -10.32 -10.63 -14.29
CA ASP A 209 -10.08 -10.91 -15.71
C ASP A 209 -10.47 -9.74 -16.63
N ALA A 210 -11.30 -8.80 -16.16
CA ALA A 210 -11.71 -7.63 -16.93
C ALA A 210 -10.63 -6.53 -17.00
N TYR A 211 -9.60 -6.64 -16.15
CA TYR A 211 -8.56 -5.61 -15.99
C TYR A 211 -7.17 -6.24 -16.13
N GLU A 212 -6.20 -5.49 -16.67
CA GLU A 212 -4.82 -5.98 -16.70
C GLU A 212 -4.21 -5.91 -15.29
N THR A 213 -4.55 -4.86 -14.56
CA THR A 213 -4.19 -4.66 -13.16
C THR A 213 -4.92 -5.67 -12.28
N LYS A 214 -4.17 -6.41 -11.46
CA LYS A 214 -4.76 -7.36 -10.52
C LYS A 214 -4.78 -6.76 -9.13
N MET A 215 -5.94 -6.25 -8.72
CA MET A 215 -6.14 -5.79 -7.35
C MET A 215 -5.93 -6.93 -6.37
N THR A 216 -5.28 -6.64 -5.26
CA THR A 216 -4.90 -7.62 -4.24
C THR A 216 -5.21 -7.09 -2.85
N LEU A 217 -5.91 -7.90 -2.08
CA LEU A 217 -6.20 -7.70 -0.68
C LEU A 217 -5.57 -8.84 0.10
N PHE A 218 -4.46 -8.55 0.79
CA PHE A 218 -3.77 -9.48 1.65
C PHE A 218 -4.35 -9.37 3.06
N ILE A 219 -4.79 -10.47 3.65
CA ILE A 219 -5.54 -10.49 4.90
C ILE A 219 -4.78 -11.36 5.89
N VAL A 220 -4.62 -10.88 7.13
CA VAL A 220 -4.10 -11.69 8.25
C VAL A 220 -5.19 -11.79 9.31
N ARG A 221 -5.62 -13.01 9.64
CA ARG A 221 -6.51 -13.28 10.77
C ARG A 221 -5.76 -14.06 11.86
N THR A 222 -6.21 -13.95 13.11
CA THR A 222 -5.79 -14.89 14.15
C THR A 222 -6.38 -16.26 13.87
N LYS A 223 -5.73 -17.32 14.36
CA LYS A 223 -6.33 -18.64 14.40
C LYS A 223 -7.46 -18.63 15.42
N PRO A 224 -8.55 -19.37 15.18
CA PRO A 224 -9.60 -19.57 16.17
C PRO A 224 -8.99 -20.08 17.47
N SER A 225 -9.33 -19.44 18.59
CA SER A 225 -8.94 -19.93 19.91
C SER A 225 -9.94 -21.01 20.35
N PRO A 226 -9.50 -22.23 20.69
CA PRO A 226 -10.40 -23.25 21.24
C PRO A 226 -10.92 -22.89 22.65
N ARG A 227 -10.41 -21.80 23.25
CA ARG A 227 -10.91 -21.23 24.50
C ARG A 227 -11.78 -20.02 24.19
N ALA A 228 -13.04 -20.25 23.81
CA ALA A 228 -14.09 -19.33 24.23
C ALA A 228 -14.17 -19.50 25.75
N VAL A 229 -13.62 -18.54 26.48
CA VAL A 229 -13.64 -18.55 27.94
C VAL A 229 -15.07 -18.24 28.35
N ASP A 230 -15.65 -19.08 29.21
CA ASP A 230 -16.91 -18.80 29.89
C ASP A 230 -16.87 -17.37 30.47
N GLY A 231 -17.69 -16.45 29.92
CA GLY A 231 -17.94 -15.15 30.55
C GLY A 231 -17.80 -13.88 29.69
N ASP A 232 -17.44 -13.95 28.40
CA ASP A 232 -17.52 -12.78 27.50
C ASP A 232 -18.56 -13.04 26.40
N ASP A 233 -19.62 -12.24 26.36
CA ASP A 233 -20.75 -12.34 25.41
C ASP A 233 -20.38 -12.03 23.93
N ALA A 234 -19.09 -11.89 23.61
CA ALA A 234 -18.64 -11.70 22.24
C ALA A 234 -18.58 -13.06 21.53
N PRO A 235 -19.35 -13.29 20.45
CA PRO A 235 -19.26 -14.54 19.71
C PRO A 235 -17.83 -14.67 19.16
N ALA A 236 -17.09 -15.66 19.66
CA ALA A 236 -15.80 -16.01 19.11
C ALA A 236 -16.00 -16.31 17.62
N SER A 237 -15.42 -15.48 16.75
CA SER A 237 -15.43 -15.75 15.31
C SER A 237 -14.82 -17.14 15.11
N ALA A 238 -15.59 -18.05 14.49
CA ALA A 238 -15.13 -19.39 14.14
C ALA A 238 -13.87 -19.37 13.25
N GLU A 239 -13.56 -18.22 12.65
CA GLU A 239 -12.45 -18.00 11.72
C GLU A 239 -11.33 -17.12 12.32
N GLY A 240 -11.48 -16.70 13.57
CA GLY A 240 -10.60 -15.75 14.24
C GLY A 240 -10.82 -14.29 13.83
N GLU A 241 -10.01 -13.41 14.39
CA GLU A 241 -10.14 -11.96 14.21
C GLU A 241 -9.22 -11.46 13.10
N LEU A 242 -9.72 -10.59 12.22
CA LEU A 242 -8.87 -9.80 11.31
C LEU A 242 -7.86 -8.99 12.14
N VAL A 243 -6.55 -9.10 11.90
CA VAL A 243 -5.54 -8.35 12.68
C VAL A 243 -4.64 -7.47 11.84
N ALA A 244 -4.56 -7.75 10.54
CA ALA A 244 -3.88 -6.90 9.57
C ALA A 244 -4.46 -7.10 8.17
N ALA A 245 -4.35 -6.09 7.33
CA ALA A 245 -4.76 -6.11 5.94
C ALA A 245 -3.84 -5.22 5.09
N GLU A 246 -3.61 -5.60 3.84
CA GLU A 246 -2.96 -4.78 2.83
C GLU A 246 -3.78 -4.74 1.55
N LEU A 247 -4.07 -3.53 1.07
CA LEU A 247 -4.52 -3.30 -0.29
C LEU A 247 -3.31 -2.95 -1.15
N GLY A 248 -3.16 -3.65 -2.26
CA GLY A 248 -2.16 -3.38 -3.28
C GLY A 248 -2.67 -3.84 -4.64
N TYR A 249 -1.78 -3.80 -5.63
CA TYR A 249 -2.10 -4.29 -6.97
C TYR A 249 -0.87 -4.81 -7.69
N ILE A 250 -1.09 -5.71 -8.64
CA ILE A 250 -0.05 -6.28 -9.49
C ILE A 250 -0.25 -5.77 -10.92
N VAL A 251 0.85 -5.32 -11.54
CA VAL A 251 0.96 -5.04 -12.98
C VAL A 251 2.21 -5.74 -13.49
N GLY A 252 2.03 -6.68 -14.41
CA GLY A 252 3.10 -7.60 -14.79
C GLY A 252 3.55 -8.42 -13.58
N ASP A 253 4.79 -8.22 -13.14
CA ASP A 253 5.40 -8.83 -11.94
C ASP A 253 5.85 -7.77 -10.92
N ILE A 254 5.22 -6.61 -10.97
CA ILE A 254 5.40 -5.53 -10.00
C ILE A 254 4.19 -5.54 -9.09
N TYR A 255 4.41 -5.71 -7.79
CA TYR A 255 3.40 -5.45 -6.78
C TYR A 255 3.59 -4.04 -6.21
N THR A 256 2.53 -3.24 -6.23
CA THR A 256 2.50 -1.93 -5.60
C THR A 256 1.70 -2.01 -4.31
N SER A 257 2.37 -1.80 -3.17
CA SER A 257 1.70 -1.57 -1.89
C SER A 257 0.97 -0.25 -1.95
N ALA A 258 -0.35 -0.33 -1.94
CA ALA A 258 -1.18 0.85 -1.92
C ALA A 258 -1.28 1.31 -0.45
N THR A 259 -1.90 0.52 0.43
CA THR A 259 -1.97 0.81 1.86
C THR A 259 -2.08 -0.44 2.70
N GLY A 260 -1.53 -0.40 3.92
CA GLY A 260 -1.66 -1.45 4.91
C GLY A 260 -2.24 -0.93 6.22
N ALA A 261 -2.99 -1.77 6.91
CA ALA A 261 -3.52 -1.48 8.23
C ALA A 261 -3.42 -2.67 9.17
N TYR A 262 -3.29 -2.41 10.47
CA TYR A 262 -3.18 -3.46 11.49
C TYR A 262 -3.73 -2.97 12.82
N ARG A 263 -4.27 -3.89 13.63
CA ARG A 263 -4.81 -3.57 14.97
C ARG A 263 -4.17 -4.34 16.11
N ALA A 264 -3.24 -5.25 15.82
CA ALA A 264 -2.52 -6.02 16.82
C ALA A 264 -0.98 -5.88 16.70
N SER A 265 -0.32 -5.89 17.85
CA SER A 265 1.13 -5.70 17.94
C SER A 265 1.90 -6.81 17.22
N GLY A 266 2.81 -6.41 16.32
CA GLY A 266 3.61 -7.33 15.51
C GLY A 266 2.89 -7.89 14.27
N CYS A 267 1.59 -7.65 14.10
CA CYS A 267 0.85 -8.13 12.94
C CYS A 267 1.21 -7.35 11.66
N GLY A 268 1.50 -6.06 11.73
CA GLY A 268 1.98 -5.30 10.56
C GLY A 268 3.36 -5.77 10.05
N THR A 269 4.27 -6.12 10.95
CA THR A 269 5.58 -6.68 10.57
C THR A 269 5.48 -8.12 10.05
N LEU A 270 4.55 -8.90 10.61
CA LEU A 270 4.21 -10.22 10.09
C LEU A 270 3.63 -10.10 8.68
N GLN A 271 2.65 -9.21 8.48
CA GLN A 271 2.05 -8.93 7.17
C GLN A 271 3.12 -8.65 6.13
N LEU A 272 4.05 -7.72 6.37
CA LEU A 272 5.12 -7.41 5.42
C LEU A 272 6.02 -8.60 5.11
N ALA A 273 6.43 -9.35 6.15
CA ALA A 273 7.28 -10.52 5.97
C ALA A 273 6.61 -11.60 5.12
N VAL A 274 5.35 -11.93 5.41
CA VAL A 274 4.60 -12.97 4.71
C VAL A 274 4.21 -12.54 3.32
N LEU A 275 3.79 -11.28 3.16
CA LEU A 275 3.46 -10.71 1.87
C LEU A 275 4.66 -10.78 0.92
N GLY A 276 5.85 -10.36 1.35
CA GLY A 276 7.05 -10.44 0.50
C GLY A 276 7.41 -11.87 0.08
N VAL A 277 7.27 -12.86 0.98
CA VAL A 277 7.48 -14.29 0.66
C VAL A 277 6.43 -14.79 -0.34
N TRP A 278 5.16 -14.45 -0.13
CA TRP A 278 4.08 -14.83 -1.03
C TRP A 278 4.22 -14.19 -2.41
N LEU A 279 4.57 -12.90 -2.47
CA LEU A 279 4.83 -12.20 -3.73
C LEU A 279 5.94 -12.88 -4.53
N ALA A 280 7.07 -13.20 -3.88
CA ALA A 280 8.15 -13.93 -4.51
C ALA A 280 7.70 -15.31 -5.03
N SER A 281 6.88 -16.05 -4.27
CA SER A 281 6.42 -17.38 -4.65
C SER A 281 5.46 -17.40 -5.84
N ILE A 282 4.71 -16.30 -6.05
CA ILE A 282 3.86 -16.14 -7.23
C ILE A 282 4.59 -15.51 -8.42
N GLY A 283 5.89 -15.25 -8.31
CA GLY A 283 6.74 -14.72 -9.37
C GLY A 283 6.74 -13.20 -9.52
N VAL A 284 6.25 -12.46 -8.52
CA VAL A 284 6.48 -11.00 -8.43
C VAL A 284 7.94 -10.76 -8.12
N ARG A 285 8.56 -9.83 -8.84
CA ARG A 285 10.00 -9.54 -8.75
C ARG A 285 10.30 -8.19 -8.12
N ILE A 286 9.40 -7.23 -8.27
CA ILE A 286 9.56 -5.88 -7.74
C ILE A 286 8.40 -5.57 -6.82
N TRP A 287 8.74 -5.06 -5.65
CA TRP A 287 7.79 -4.53 -4.70
C TRP A 287 7.95 -3.00 -4.64
N ASP A 288 7.00 -2.28 -5.23
CA ASP A 288 6.85 -0.83 -5.13
C ASP A 288 6.15 -0.48 -3.81
N LEU A 289 6.82 0.29 -2.98
CA LEU A 289 6.32 0.74 -1.69
C LEU A 289 5.85 2.20 -1.76
N GLY A 290 5.84 2.84 -2.93
CA GLY A 290 5.42 4.23 -3.10
C GLY A 290 6.48 5.21 -2.61
N MET A 291 6.10 6.14 -1.74
CA MET A 291 7.06 7.12 -1.19
C MET A 291 8.01 6.51 -0.15
N GLN A 292 9.24 7.04 -0.10
CA GLN A 292 10.19 6.71 0.95
C GLN A 292 9.61 7.11 2.32
N LEU A 293 9.74 6.19 3.27
CA LEU A 293 9.47 6.42 4.68
C LEU A 293 10.61 5.79 5.45
N ASP A 294 11.06 6.47 6.51
CA ASP A 294 12.16 6.03 7.37
C ASP A 294 12.13 4.56 7.78
N TYR A 295 10.94 4.01 8.06
CA TYR A 295 10.82 2.61 8.47
C TYR A 295 10.98 1.63 7.30
N LYS A 296 10.68 2.03 6.07
CA LYS A 296 10.82 1.18 4.88
C LYS A 296 12.29 0.97 4.57
N GLU A 297 13.09 2.03 4.65
CA GLU A 297 14.53 1.93 4.45
C GLU A 297 15.17 1.02 5.50
N ARG A 298 14.81 1.21 6.78
CA ARG A 298 15.38 0.43 7.89
C ARG A 298 14.99 -1.05 7.90
N CYS A 299 13.83 -1.42 7.37
CA CYS A 299 13.27 -2.77 7.50
C CYS A 299 13.16 -3.54 6.18
N LEU A 300 13.16 -2.85 5.04
CA LEU A 300 12.89 -3.44 3.72
C LEU A 300 14.01 -3.16 2.71
N ASN A 301 15.08 -2.46 3.12
CA ASN A 301 16.26 -2.20 2.30
C ASN A 301 15.93 -1.62 0.91
N THR A 302 15.00 -0.66 0.89
CA THR A 302 14.49 -0.07 -0.34
C THR A 302 15.51 0.84 -1.02
N VAL A 303 15.49 0.90 -2.34
CA VAL A 303 16.20 1.92 -3.11
C VAL A 303 15.23 2.92 -3.73
N LEU A 304 15.70 4.13 -3.96
CA LEU A 304 14.94 5.17 -4.64
C LEU A 304 15.15 5.11 -6.15
N LEU A 305 14.06 5.01 -6.88
CA LEU A 305 14.03 5.12 -8.33
C LEU A 305 13.42 6.46 -8.74
N PRO A 306 14.16 7.30 -9.49
CA PRO A 306 13.60 8.50 -10.09
C PRO A 306 12.42 8.17 -11.01
N ARG A 307 11.44 9.08 -11.08
CA ARG A 307 10.18 8.92 -11.84
C ARG A 307 10.37 8.37 -13.26
N ASN A 308 11.29 8.94 -14.03
CA ASN A 308 11.54 8.51 -15.41
C ASN A 308 12.02 7.06 -15.48
N LYS A 309 12.89 6.63 -14.54
CA LYS A 309 13.38 5.26 -14.45
C LYS A 309 12.28 4.31 -13.98
N TRP A 310 11.46 4.74 -13.03
CA TRP A 310 10.27 4.00 -12.61
C TRP A 310 9.31 3.73 -13.77
N LEU A 311 8.97 4.76 -14.56
CA LEU A 311 8.08 4.60 -15.72
C LEU A 311 8.65 3.64 -16.77
N GLN A 312 9.96 3.74 -17.05
CA GLN A 312 10.65 2.82 -17.96
C GLN A 312 10.61 1.37 -17.43
N LEU A 313 10.86 1.18 -16.14
CA LEU A 313 10.79 -0.14 -15.49
C LEU A 313 9.39 -0.73 -15.61
N VAL A 314 8.35 0.03 -15.26
CA VAL A 314 6.95 -0.44 -15.34
C VAL A 314 6.58 -0.83 -16.76
N ALA A 315 6.90 0.00 -17.75
CA ALA A 315 6.63 -0.30 -19.15
C ALA A 315 7.30 -1.61 -19.61
N ALA A 316 8.58 -1.79 -19.29
CA ALA A 316 9.34 -2.99 -19.66
C ALA A 316 8.80 -4.25 -18.98
N ARG A 317 8.54 -4.20 -17.67
CA ARG A 317 8.05 -5.35 -16.88
C ARG A 317 6.65 -5.77 -17.29
N ARG A 318 5.77 -4.81 -17.55
CA ARG A 318 4.42 -5.05 -18.06
C ARG A 318 4.46 -5.78 -19.40
N ALA A 319 5.25 -5.29 -20.35
CA ALA A 319 5.35 -5.88 -21.69
C ALA A 319 5.87 -7.33 -21.67
N LEU A 320 6.83 -7.64 -20.80
CA LEU A 320 7.38 -8.99 -20.65
C LEU A 320 6.32 -10.01 -20.20
N ILE A 321 5.48 -9.64 -19.24
CA ILE A 321 4.47 -10.54 -18.70
C ILE A 321 3.26 -10.64 -19.62
N SER A 322 2.90 -9.61 -20.38
CA SER A 322 1.84 -9.70 -21.40
C SER A 322 2.06 -10.86 -22.38
N GLY A 323 3.32 -11.27 -22.63
CA GLY A 323 3.68 -12.44 -23.43
C GLY A 323 3.87 -13.75 -22.66
N ASP A 324 3.89 -13.72 -21.32
CA ASP A 324 4.10 -14.90 -20.46
C ASP A 324 2.78 -15.35 -19.83
N LEU A 325 2.00 -16.12 -20.60
CA LEU A 325 0.69 -16.64 -20.17
C LEU A 325 0.80 -17.56 -18.95
N VAL A 326 1.94 -18.24 -18.75
CA VAL A 326 2.14 -19.12 -17.59
C VAL A 326 2.27 -18.31 -16.32
N GLN A 327 3.07 -17.24 -16.35
CA GLN A 327 3.22 -16.34 -15.21
C GLN A 327 1.92 -15.59 -14.91
N GLN A 328 1.15 -15.19 -15.93
CA GLN A 328 -0.19 -14.63 -15.73
C GLN A 328 -1.14 -15.63 -15.06
N ALA A 329 -1.20 -16.87 -15.56
CA ALA A 329 -2.06 -17.91 -15.00
C ALA A 329 -1.68 -18.25 -13.56
N ARG A 330 -0.38 -18.26 -13.23
CA ARG A 330 0.12 -18.44 -11.86
C ARG A 330 -0.39 -17.35 -10.93
N ILE A 331 -0.27 -16.08 -11.32
CA ILE A 331 -0.76 -14.95 -10.52
C ILE A 331 -2.28 -15.06 -10.34
N LEU A 332 -3.03 -15.28 -11.42
CA LEU A 332 -4.49 -15.40 -11.35
C LEU A 332 -4.93 -16.56 -10.45
N SER A 333 -4.32 -17.72 -10.60
CA SER A 333 -4.60 -18.90 -9.78
C SER A 333 -4.35 -18.62 -8.29
N ALA A 334 -3.25 -17.93 -7.96
CA ALA A 334 -2.96 -17.55 -6.59
C ALA A 334 -3.97 -16.55 -6.01
N LEU A 335 -4.47 -15.62 -6.83
CA LEU A 335 -5.47 -14.62 -6.41
C LEU A 335 -6.88 -15.20 -6.25
N GLN A 336 -7.20 -16.26 -6.98
CA GLN A 336 -8.47 -17.00 -6.88
C GLN A 336 -8.45 -18.04 -5.76
N HIS A 337 -7.29 -18.33 -5.18
CA HIS A 337 -7.19 -19.25 -4.05
C HIS A 337 -7.57 -18.54 -2.75
N HIS A 338 -8.76 -18.84 -2.24
CA HIS A 338 -9.30 -18.23 -1.02
C HIS A 338 -9.07 -19.06 0.26
N GLY A 339 -8.37 -20.20 0.16
CA GLY A 339 -8.12 -21.08 1.30
C GLY A 339 -7.10 -20.51 2.30
N PRO A 340 -7.13 -20.98 3.57
CA PRO A 340 -6.18 -20.54 4.58
C PRO A 340 -4.76 -20.94 4.22
N GLN A 341 -3.84 -19.99 4.30
CA GLN A 341 -2.43 -20.22 4.05
C GLN A 341 -1.65 -20.25 5.37
N SER A 342 -0.78 -21.24 5.51
CA SER A 342 0.11 -21.35 6.68
C SER A 342 1.36 -20.51 6.47
N CYS A 343 1.73 -19.74 7.50
CA CYS A 343 2.95 -18.97 7.49
C CYS A 343 4.10 -19.81 8.05
N SER A 344 5.11 -20.11 7.22
CA SER A 344 6.44 -20.47 7.70
C SER A 344 7.40 -19.38 7.25
N ILE A 345 7.87 -18.56 8.20
CA ILE A 345 9.01 -17.68 7.94
C ILE A 345 10.26 -18.56 8.08
N PRO A 346 11.13 -18.63 7.07
CA PRO A 346 12.36 -19.41 7.15
C PRO A 346 13.12 -19.05 8.43
N GLN A 347 13.28 -20.01 9.34
CA GLN A 347 14.18 -19.86 10.47
C GLN A 347 15.59 -20.06 9.93
N GLY A 348 16.39 -18.99 9.89
CA GLY A 348 17.80 -19.14 9.55
C GLY A 348 18.48 -20.02 10.59
N ASN A 349 19.25 -21.02 10.14
CA ASN A 349 20.29 -21.61 10.98
C ASN A 349 21.17 -20.47 11.51
N LYS A 350 21.44 -20.46 12.81
CA LYS A 350 22.34 -19.49 13.46
C LYS A 350 23.82 -19.74 13.11
N ASP A 351 24.12 -20.24 11.92
CA ASP A 351 25.47 -20.63 11.56
C ASP A 351 26.19 -19.49 10.83
N HIS A 352 27.14 -18.92 11.57
CA HIS A 352 28.33 -18.20 11.10
C HIS A 352 28.13 -17.05 10.10
N ARG A 353 27.73 -15.87 10.62
CA ARG A 353 28.40 -14.64 10.15
C ARG A 353 29.78 -14.61 10.78
N GLY A 354 30.79 -15.00 10.00
CA GLY A 354 32.19 -14.93 10.38
C GLY A 354 32.56 -13.51 10.81
N ASN A 355 33.09 -13.42 12.02
CA ASN A 355 33.86 -12.27 12.47
C ASN A 355 35.06 -12.10 11.54
N ASN A 356 35.11 -11.00 10.80
CA ASN A 356 36.36 -10.44 10.33
C ASN A 356 36.21 -8.92 10.19
N VAL A 357 36.39 -8.22 11.31
CA VAL A 357 36.86 -6.83 11.31
C VAL A 357 37.88 -6.72 12.43
N THR A 358 39.15 -6.77 12.04
CA THR A 358 40.31 -6.38 12.85
C THR A 358 40.16 -4.93 13.29
N GLY A 359 40.37 -4.68 14.59
CA GLY A 359 40.15 -3.39 15.21
C GLY A 359 41.19 -2.32 14.83
N ALA A 360 40.74 -1.07 14.94
CA ALA A 360 41.58 0.07 15.26
C ALA A 360 40.79 0.96 16.25
N PRO A 361 41.39 1.44 17.34
CA PRO A 361 40.69 2.19 18.37
C PRO A 361 40.66 3.67 18.00
N THR A 362 39.48 4.29 18.00
CA THR A 362 39.39 5.76 18.00
C THR A 362 38.55 6.25 19.17
N SER A 363 39.18 7.17 19.89
CA SER A 363 38.79 7.87 21.09
C SER A 363 37.45 8.58 20.98
N LYS A 364 36.62 8.46 22.03
CA LYS A 364 35.52 9.37 22.31
C LYS A 364 36.05 10.76 22.67
N PRO A 365 35.44 11.85 22.17
CA PRO A 365 35.34 13.08 22.93
C PRO A 365 33.92 13.28 23.44
N ASN A 366 33.86 13.54 24.74
CA ASN A 366 32.73 14.12 25.44
C ASN A 366 32.55 15.57 24.97
N ARG A 367 31.32 16.03 24.72
CA ARG A 367 30.98 17.46 24.76
C ARG A 367 29.47 17.64 24.91
N ASP A 368 29.09 18.02 26.11
CA ASP A 368 27.93 18.85 26.40
C ASP A 368 28.07 20.20 25.67
N SER A 369 26.97 20.65 25.04
CA SER A 369 26.55 22.06 25.01
C SER A 369 25.23 22.21 24.24
N ASP A 370 24.20 22.60 24.98
CA ASP A 370 23.15 23.58 24.66
C ASP A 370 22.81 23.87 23.19
N VAL A 371 21.56 23.57 22.79
CA VAL A 371 20.72 24.48 21.98
C VAL A 371 19.24 24.31 22.38
N ALA A 372 18.60 25.44 22.64
CA ALA A 372 17.21 25.67 23.01
C ALA A 372 16.20 25.38 21.86
N PRO A 373 14.87 25.41 22.11
CA PRO A 373 13.85 24.83 21.24
C PRO A 373 13.23 25.83 20.25
N ALA A 374 12.95 25.38 19.02
CA ALA A 374 12.13 26.06 18.01
C ALA A 374 11.86 25.08 16.85
N ALA A 375 10.72 25.02 16.16
CA ALA A 375 9.47 25.74 16.26
C ALA A 375 8.37 24.91 15.56
N ALA A 376 7.16 24.98 16.10
CA ALA A 376 5.92 24.72 15.39
C ALA A 376 5.51 25.96 14.57
N LEU A 377 4.49 25.78 13.72
CA LEU A 377 3.78 26.77 12.87
C LEU A 377 4.47 27.09 11.52
N ALA A 378 3.75 27.34 10.42
CA ALA A 378 2.41 27.91 10.34
C ALA A 378 1.65 27.51 9.06
N THR A 379 0.36 27.23 9.21
CA THR A 379 -0.67 27.70 8.31
C THR A 379 -1.18 29.04 8.85
N ALA A 380 -1.13 30.10 8.05
CA ALA A 380 -1.82 31.35 8.31
C ALA A 380 -2.50 31.83 7.02
N ALA A 381 -3.82 31.95 7.09
CA ALA A 381 -4.63 32.70 6.13
C ALA A 381 -4.60 34.20 6.50
N PRO A 382 -4.71 35.14 5.54
CA PRO A 382 -4.85 36.55 5.86
C PRO A 382 -6.32 36.93 6.12
N PRO A 383 -6.58 37.96 6.95
CA PRO A 383 -7.92 38.48 7.20
C PRO A 383 -8.38 39.41 6.07
N ALA A 384 -9.70 39.45 5.90
CA ALA A 384 -10.42 40.41 5.09
C ALA A 384 -10.47 41.79 5.75
N ALA A 385 -10.40 42.82 4.91
CA ALA A 385 -11.16 44.07 5.05
C ALA A 385 -11.89 44.29 3.72
#